data_AF-A0AAP9NGS4-F1
#
_entry.id   AF-A0AAP9NGS4-F1
#
_cell.length_a   1.000
_cell.length_b   1.000
_cell.length_c   1.000
_cell.angle_alpha   90.00
_cell.angle_beta   90.00
_cell.angle_gamma   90.00
#
_symmetry.space_group_name_H-M   'P 1'
#
loop_
_entity.id
_entity.type
_entity.pdbx_description
1 polymer ?
#
loop_
_entity_poly.entity_id
_entity_poly.type
_entity_poly.pdbx_seq_one_letter_code
_entity_poly.pdbx_strand_id
1 'polypeptide(L)' 'METNNKETVKVEVVQPFRDKFDKSILYKVGQELEFEIARAEDVVTRGLAEYVYPVG' A
#
# COMPACT_ATOMS: atom_id res chain seq x y z
N MET A 1 -19.74 13.85 14.70
CA MET A 1 -19.24 12.47 14.86
C MET A 1 -18.47 12.15 13.60
N GLU A 2 -17.16 12.34 13.63
CA GLU A 2 -16.26 12.11 12.49
C GLU A 2 -15.93 10.62 12.42
N THR A 3 -16.80 9.82 11.80
CA THR A 3 -16.41 8.50 11.32
C THR A 3 -15.61 8.69 10.04
N ASN A 4 -14.33 9.02 10.21
CA ASN A 4 -13.35 8.99 9.13
C ASN A 4 -13.03 7.50 8.89
N ASN A 5 -13.97 6.78 8.26
CA ASN A 5 -13.73 5.46 7.69
C ASN A 5 -12.73 5.64 6.56
N LYS A 6 -11.45 5.76 6.91
CA LYS A 6 -10.36 5.62 5.94
C LYS A 6 -10.38 4.16 5.54
N GLU A 7 -11.11 3.86 4.47
CA GLU A 7 -11.07 2.55 3.84
C GLU A 7 -9.61 2.26 3.46
N THR A 8 -9.03 1.30 4.17
CA THR A 8 -7.70 0.79 3.88
C THR A 8 -7.83 -0.47 3.05
N VAL A 9 -6.89 -0.65 2.13
CA VAL A 9 -6.80 -1.81 1.25
C VAL A 9 -5.42 -2.41 1.38
N LYS A 10 -5.35 -3.72 1.22
CA LYS A 10 -4.08 -4.44 1.22
C LYS A 10 -3.46 -4.42 -0.16
N VAL A 11 -2.17 -4.18 -0.20
CA VAL A 11 -1.34 -4.25 -1.41
C VAL A 11 -0.11 -5.08 -1.12
N GLU A 12 0.35 -5.85 -2.10
CA GLU A 12 1.61 -6.59 -2.05
C GLU A 12 2.65 -5.82 -2.83
N VAL A 13 3.78 -5.57 -2.21
CA VAL A 13 4.90 -4.86 -2.84
C VAL A 13 5.49 -5.76 -3.93
N VAL A 14 5.51 -5.29 -5.18
CA VAL A 14 6.11 -6.03 -6.31
C VAL A 14 7.49 -5.50 -6.69
N GLN A 15 7.80 -4.27 -6.32
CA GLN A 15 9.14 -3.68 -6.46
C GLN A 15 9.56 -3.00 -5.16
N PRO A 16 10.84 -3.09 -4.77
CA PRO A 16 11.27 -2.50 -3.52
C PRO A 16 11.24 -0.97 -3.58
N PHE A 17 10.57 -0.32 -2.63
CA PHE A 17 10.48 1.13 -2.54
C PHE A 17 10.61 1.61 -1.10
N ARG A 18 11.00 2.87 -0.92
CA ARG A 18 11.09 3.50 0.41
C ARG A 18 9.81 4.21 0.76
N ASP A 19 9.45 4.22 2.05
CA ASP A 19 8.31 5.02 2.49
C ASP A 19 8.57 6.52 2.25
N LYS A 20 7.49 7.23 1.91
CA LYS A 20 7.54 8.67 1.61
C LYS A 20 7.76 9.51 2.86
N PHE A 21 7.28 9.05 4.02
CA PHE A 21 7.40 9.75 5.30
C PHE A 21 8.64 9.30 6.08
N ASP A 22 8.99 8.02 6.00
CA ASP A 22 10.20 7.48 6.63
C ASP A 22 11.12 6.77 5.63
N LYS A 23 12.17 7.47 5.20
CA LYS A 23 13.14 6.94 4.23
C LYS A 23 13.99 5.79 4.79
N SER A 24 13.92 5.50 6.09
CA SER A 24 14.58 4.35 6.70
C SER A 24 13.79 3.06 6.46
N ILE A 25 12.49 3.18 6.18
CA ILE A 25 11.62 2.05 5.87
C ILE A 25 11.77 1.71 4.38
N LEU A 26 12.33 0.53 4.12
CA LEU A 26 12.38 -0.07 2.80
C LEU A 26 11.39 -1.22 2.74
N TYR A 27 10.34 -1.03 1.95
CA TYR A 27 9.40 -2.08 1.62
C TYR A 27 10.03 -3.02 0.60
N LYS A 28 10.02 -4.31 0.90
CA LYS A 28 10.62 -5.36 0.07
C LYS A 28 9.54 -6.05 -0.76
N VAL A 29 9.95 -6.62 -1.89
CA VAL A 29 9.07 -7.44 -2.74
C VAL A 29 8.46 -8.59 -1.94
N GLY A 30 7.18 -8.86 -2.15
CA GLY A 30 6.39 -9.88 -1.45
C GLY A 30 5.91 -9.45 -0.05
N GLN A 31 6.12 -8.19 0.33
CA GLN A 31 5.61 -7.68 1.60
C GLN A 31 4.19 -7.14 1.42
N GLU A 32 3.26 -7.63 2.23
CA GLU A 32 1.90 -7.10 2.28
C GLU A 32 1.84 -5.84 3.16
N LEU A 33 1.21 -4.80 2.64
CA LEU A 33 1.03 -3.51 3.28
C LEU A 33 -0.44 -3.11 3.23
N GLU A 34 -0.91 -2.48 4.29
CA GLU A 34 -2.26 -1.93 4.34
C GLU A 34 -2.18 -0.41 4.23
N PHE A 35 -2.70 0.13 3.14
CA PHE A 35 -2.68 1.56 2.85
C PHE A 35 -4.09 2.09 2.61
N GLU A 36 -4.27 3.39 2.86
CA GLU A 36 -5.46 4.10 2.40
C GLU A 36 -5.62 3.98 0.88
N ILE A 37 -6.84 3.88 0.36
CA ILE A 37 -7.12 3.70 -1.08
C ILE A 37 -6.27 4.63 -1.96
N ALA A 38 -6.22 5.93 -1.64
CA ALA A 38 -5.45 6.91 -2.41
C ALA A 38 -3.93 6.63 -2.42
N ARG A 39 -3.38 6.09 -1.33
CA ARG A 39 -1.96 5.70 -1.29
C ARG A 39 -1.71 4.40 -2.01
N ALA A 40 -2.60 3.42 -1.82
CA ALA A 40 -2.55 2.16 -2.53
C ALA A 40 -2.58 2.40 -4.06
N GLU A 41 -3.46 3.29 -4.52
CA GLU A 41 -3.54 3.67 -5.94
C GLU A 41 -2.24 4.33 -6.43
N ASP A 42 -1.61 5.23 -5.66
CA ASP A 42 -0.31 5.82 -6.04
C ASP A 42 0.78 4.74 -6.21
N VAL A 43 0.90 3.81 -5.27
CA VAL A 43 1.93 2.77 -5.37
C VAL A 43 1.63 1.74 -6.45
N VAL A 44 0.35 1.44 -6.70
CA VAL A 44 -0.07 0.49 -7.74
C VAL A 44 0.06 1.09 -9.14
N THR A 45 -0.40 2.33 -9.35
CA THR A 45 -0.25 3.03 -10.65
C THR A 45 1.21 3.25 -11.04
N ARG A 46 2.11 3.35 -10.06
CA ARG A 46 3.57 3.43 -10.26
C ARG A 46 4.24 2.07 -10.45
N GLY A 47 3.49 0.97 -10.36
CA GLY A 47 4.00 -0.39 -10.50
C GLY A 47 4.90 -0.84 -9.33
N LEU A 48 4.73 -0.24 -8.15
CA LEU A 48 5.50 -0.56 -6.95
C LEU A 48 4.82 -1.65 -6.10
N ALA A 49 3.49 -1.72 -6.13
CA ALA A 49 2.69 -2.72 -5.44
C ALA A 49 1.49 -3.16 -6.30
N GLU A 50 0.81 -4.23 -5.92
CA GLU A 50 -0.43 -4.72 -6.54
C GLU A 50 -1.50 -4.94 -5.46
N TYR A 51 -2.78 -4.73 -5.78
CA TYR A 51 -3.85 -4.94 -4.80
C TYR A 51 -3.98 -6.41 -4.42
N VAL A 52 -3.96 -6.68 -3.12
CA VAL A 52 -4.28 -8.00 -2.57
C VAL A 52 -5.79 -8.02 -2.36
N TYR A 53 -6.51 -8.45 -3.40
CA TYR A 53 -7.93 -8.74 -3.25
C TYR A 53 -8.08 -9.84 -2.20
N PRO A 54 -9.00 -9.70 -1.21
CA PRO A 54 -9.37 -10.84 -0.41
C PRO A 54 -9.93 -11.91 -1.36
N VAL A 55 -9.30 -13.08 -1.36
CA VAL A 55 -9.93 -14.28 -1.93
C VAL A 55 -11.19 -14.48 -1.10
N GLY A 56 -12.35 -14.33 -1.75
CA GLY A 56 -13.67 -14.34 -1.10
C GLY A 56 -13.97 -15.59 -0.29
#